data_AF-A0A8C5XTA2-F1
#
_entry.id   AF-A0A8C5XTA2-F1
#
_cell.length_a   1.000
_cell.length_b   1.000
_cell.length_c   1.000
_cell.angle_alpha   90.00
_cell.angle_beta   90.00
_cell.angle_gamma   90.00
#
_symmetry.space_group_name_H-M   'P 1'
#
loop_
_entity.id
_entity.type
_entity.pdbx_description
1 polymer ?
#
loop_
_entity_poly.entity_id
_entity_poly.type
_entity_poly.pdbx_seq_one_letter_code
_entity_poly.pdbx_strand_id
1 'polypeptide(L)'
;RRHARPTLLPPTGCLGRGPLVLPFLAFLLLAVLLVTIVNFLQLQSSWRNRVSWIGMSDMTQEGSWQWVDGSPLPPSFTKHWNSGEPNNIGEEDCVELFSKGWNDSQCNHAKFWICKMSAASCPSEQGRVPASTAAPTLSAQ
;
A
#
# COMPACT_ATOMS: atom_id res chain seq x y z
N ARG A 1 8.93 19.19 67.89
CA ARG A 1 8.51 17.97 67.15
C ARG A 1 7.87 18.44 65.85
N ARG A 2 8.35 17.97 64.69
CA ARG A 2 8.03 18.53 63.37
C ARG A 2 6.57 18.20 62.98
N HIS A 3 5.81 19.21 62.55
CA HIS A 3 4.52 19.01 61.90
C HIS A 3 4.74 18.46 60.49
N ALA A 4 4.26 17.25 60.23
CA ALA A 4 4.22 16.67 58.90
C ALA A 4 3.09 17.33 58.11
N ARG A 5 3.42 17.94 56.97
CA ARG A 5 2.46 18.51 56.02
C ARG A 5 1.91 17.37 55.16
N PRO A 6 0.60 17.28 54.87
CA PRO A 6 0.09 16.27 53.95
C PRO A 6 0.55 16.65 52.53
N THR A 7 1.33 15.80 51.90
CA THR A 7 1.69 15.91 50.49
C THR A 7 0.46 15.51 49.68
N LEU A 8 -0.24 16.50 49.10
CA LEU A 8 -1.25 16.28 48.08
C LEU A 8 -0.58 15.63 46.87
N LEU A 9 -0.84 14.35 46.65
CA LEU A 9 -0.58 13.70 45.36
C LEU A 9 -1.44 14.41 44.30
N PRO A 10 -0.90 14.71 43.11
CA PRO A 10 -1.72 15.23 42.03
C PRO A 10 -2.79 14.19 41.67
N PRO A 11 -4.01 14.61 41.29
CA PRO A 11 -4.97 13.66 40.74
C PRO A 11 -4.30 13.01 39.53
N THR A 12 -4.23 11.68 39.53
CA THR A 12 -3.98 10.89 38.31
C THR A 12 -4.92 11.45 37.25
N GLY A 13 -4.36 12.23 36.34
CA GLY A 13 -5.11 12.81 35.24
C GLY A 13 -5.86 11.67 34.56
N CYS A 14 -7.16 11.86 34.40
CA CYS A 14 -7.97 11.04 33.54
C CYS A 14 -7.36 11.13 32.13
N LEU A 15 -6.45 10.23 31.80
CA LEU A 15 -6.23 9.80 30.42
C LEU A 15 -7.52 9.08 30.04
N GLY A 16 -8.55 9.87 29.76
CA GLY A 16 -9.81 9.40 29.24
C GLY A 16 -9.48 8.62 27.98
N ARG A 17 -9.65 7.30 28.04
CA ARG A 17 -9.83 6.49 26.84
C ARG A 17 -11.05 7.08 26.14
N GLY A 18 -10.83 7.99 25.21
CA GLY A 18 -11.87 8.40 24.27
C GLY A 18 -12.48 7.14 23.66
N PRO A 19 -13.77 7.14 23.29
CA PRO A 19 -14.43 5.94 22.80
C PRO A 19 -13.62 5.39 21.63
N LEU A 20 -13.18 4.13 21.74
CA LEU A 20 -12.45 3.38 20.70
C LEU A 20 -13.23 3.33 19.36
N VAL A 21 -14.48 3.80 19.34
CA VAL A 21 -15.35 3.91 18.18
C VAL A 21 -14.69 4.67 17.02
N LEU A 22 -14.01 5.78 17.26
CA LEU A 22 -13.37 6.57 16.18
C LEU A 22 -12.25 5.81 15.45
N PRO A 23 -11.27 5.18 16.13
CA PRO A 23 -10.26 4.38 15.43
C PRO A 23 -10.84 3.15 14.73
N PHE A 24 -11.89 2.51 15.27
CA PHE A 24 -12.56 1.40 14.58
C PHE A 24 -13.29 1.85 13.31
N LEU A 25 -14.00 2.98 13.35
CA LEU A 25 -14.69 3.52 12.17
C LEU A 25 -13.69 3.97 11.09
N ALA A 26 -12.58 4.60 11.48
CA ALA A 26 -11.52 4.98 10.55
C ALA A 26 -10.90 3.74 9.87
N PHE A 27 -10.63 2.68 10.64
CA PHE A 27 -10.12 1.42 10.10
C PHE A 27 -11.11 0.75 9.14
N LEU A 28 -12.40 0.73 9.48
CA LEU A 28 -13.46 0.19 8.62
C LEU A 28 -13.61 0.99 7.32
N LEU A 29 -13.58 2.33 7.37
CA LEU A 29 -13.65 3.17 6.18
C LEU A 29 -12.44 2.97 5.28
N LEU A 30 -11.24 2.88 5.85
CA LEU A 30 -10.02 2.57 5.09
C LEU A 30 -10.10 1.19 4.44
N ALA A 31 -10.55 0.17 5.17
CA ALA A 31 -10.71 -1.19 4.64
C ALA A 31 -11.74 -1.23 3.49
N VAL A 32 -12.89 -0.56 3.64
CA VAL A 32 -13.91 -0.46 2.60
C VAL A 32 -13.38 0.29 1.38
N LEU A 33 -12.68 1.41 1.58
CA LEU A 33 -12.07 2.19 0.51
C LEU A 33 -11.00 1.38 -0.25
N LEU A 34 -10.18 0.60 0.46
CA LEU A 34 -9.19 -0.27 -0.18
C LEU A 34 -9.86 -1.35 -1.03
N VAL A 35 -10.92 -1.98 -0.54
CA VAL A 35 -11.68 -3.00 -1.30
C VAL A 35 -12.33 -2.38 -2.55
N THR A 36 -12.90 -1.18 -2.45
CA THR A 36 -13.52 -0.53 -3.61
C THR A 36 -12.48 -0.09 -4.64
N ILE A 37 -11.33 0.43 -4.21
CA ILE A 37 -10.21 0.78 -5.09
C ILE A 37 -9.73 -0.47 -5.83
N VAL A 38 -9.46 -1.57 -5.12
CA VAL A 38 -9.02 -2.84 -5.75
C VAL A 38 -10.03 -3.33 -6.78
N ASN A 39 -11.33 -3.32 -6.46
CA ASN A 39 -12.39 -3.73 -7.40
C ASN A 39 -12.43 -2.82 -8.63
N PHE A 40 -12.28 -1.51 -8.45
CA PHE A 40 -12.20 -0.57 -9.56
C PHE A 40 -10.99 -0.84 -10.46
N LEU A 41 -9.82 -1.14 -9.87
CA LEU A 41 -8.63 -1.50 -10.64
C LEU A 41 -8.82 -2.80 -11.43
N GLN A 42 -9.43 -3.84 -10.82
CA GLN A 42 -9.77 -5.09 -11.51
C GLN A 42 -10.67 -4.82 -12.72
N LEU A 43 -11.74 -4.04 -12.51
CA LEU A 43 -12.65 -3.67 -13.59
C LEU A 43 -11.89 -2.90 -14.68
N GLN A 44 -11.14 -1.86 -14.33
CA GLN A 44 -10.36 -1.07 -15.31
C GLN A 44 -9.40 -1.93 -16.14
N SER A 45 -8.66 -2.84 -15.49
CA SER A 45 -7.73 -3.75 -16.19
C SER A 45 -8.49 -4.67 -17.15
N SER A 46 -9.59 -5.27 -16.67
CA SER A 46 -10.46 -6.16 -17.45
C SER A 46 -11.11 -5.43 -18.65
N TRP A 47 -11.71 -4.27 -18.41
CA TRP A 47 -12.32 -3.43 -19.45
C TRP A 47 -11.33 -2.98 -20.52
N ARG A 48 -10.06 -2.74 -20.14
CA ARG A 48 -8.99 -2.38 -21.09
C ARG A 48 -8.33 -3.60 -21.75
N ASN A 49 -8.79 -4.82 -21.44
CA ASN A 49 -8.19 -6.08 -21.84
C ASN A 49 -6.68 -6.13 -21.54
N ARG A 50 -6.31 -5.72 -20.32
CA ARG A 50 -4.92 -5.71 -19.83
C ARG A 50 -4.75 -6.68 -18.69
N VAL A 51 -3.61 -7.35 -18.69
CA VAL A 51 -3.07 -8.00 -17.52
C VAL A 51 -2.08 -7.02 -16.88
N SER A 52 -2.31 -6.69 -15.62
CA SER A 52 -1.59 -5.62 -14.96
C SER A 52 -1.05 -6.07 -13.61
N TRP A 53 0.22 -5.81 -13.35
CA TRP A 53 0.81 -5.95 -12.03
C TRP A 53 0.16 -5.00 -11.02
N ILE A 54 -0.04 -5.52 -9.82
CA ILE A 54 -0.29 -4.72 -8.61
C ILE A 54 0.89 -4.90 -7.67
N GLY A 55 1.11 -3.94 -6.78
CA GLY A 55 2.26 -3.95 -5.88
C GLY A 55 2.12 -4.93 -4.72
N MET A 56 1.71 -6.17 -4.96
CA MET A 56 1.62 -7.24 -3.96
C MET A 56 2.50 -8.41 -4.37
N SER A 57 3.23 -8.97 -3.40
CA SER A 57 4.13 -10.10 -3.62
C SER A 57 4.32 -10.89 -2.32
N ASP A 58 4.79 -12.13 -2.41
CA ASP A 58 5.22 -12.95 -1.27
C ASP A 58 6.71 -13.35 -1.33
N MET A 59 7.50 -12.70 -2.21
CA MET A 59 8.96 -12.85 -2.36
C MET A 59 9.78 -12.85 -1.05
N THR A 60 9.27 -12.24 0.03
CA THR A 60 9.96 -12.20 1.33
C THR A 60 9.75 -13.50 2.13
N GLN A 61 8.57 -14.08 2.03
CA GLN A 61 8.19 -15.31 2.69
C GLN A 61 7.01 -15.94 1.93
N GLU A 62 7.27 -17.07 1.28
CA GLU A 62 6.29 -17.86 0.53
C GLU A 62 4.96 -18.03 1.30
N GLY A 63 3.84 -17.72 0.63
CA GLY A 63 2.49 -17.75 1.20
C GLY A 63 2.15 -16.56 2.10
N SER A 64 3.10 -15.64 2.34
CA SER A 64 2.90 -14.40 3.08
C SER A 64 2.88 -13.19 2.14
N TRP A 65 1.69 -12.88 1.64
CA TRP A 65 1.47 -11.73 0.78
C TRP A 65 1.71 -10.41 1.51
N GLN A 66 2.34 -9.45 0.85
CA GLN A 66 2.57 -8.10 1.36
C GLN A 66 2.49 -7.06 0.26
N TRP A 67 1.97 -5.86 0.59
CA TRP A 67 2.02 -4.71 -0.31
C TRP A 67 3.40 -4.05 -0.27
N VAL A 68 3.87 -3.56 -1.42
CA VAL A 68 5.15 -2.84 -1.57
C VAL A 68 5.24 -1.57 -0.71
N ASP A 69 4.10 -0.97 -0.34
CA ASP A 69 4.03 0.22 0.51
C ASP A 69 3.88 -0.10 2.01
N GLY A 70 3.89 -1.39 2.38
CA GLY A 70 3.73 -1.85 3.76
C GLY A 70 2.32 -1.68 4.32
N SER A 71 1.33 -1.31 3.49
CA SER A 71 -0.06 -1.23 3.93
C SER A 71 -0.55 -2.58 4.47
N PRO A 72 -1.39 -2.60 5.51
CA PRO A 72 -1.93 -3.85 6.04
C PRO A 72 -2.87 -4.52 5.03
N LEU A 73 -2.78 -5.84 4.93
CA LEU A 73 -3.72 -6.65 4.14
C LEU A 73 -5.03 -6.86 4.90
N PRO A 74 -6.19 -6.53 4.29
CA PRO A 74 -7.46 -6.80 4.92
C PRO A 74 -7.71 -8.32 4.93
N PRO A 75 -8.26 -8.91 6.00
CA PRO A 75 -8.50 -10.36 6.08
C PRO A 75 -9.36 -10.94 4.93
N SER A 76 -10.16 -10.09 4.28
CA SER A 76 -11.01 -10.48 3.15
C SER A 76 -10.30 -10.48 1.80
N PHE A 77 -8.98 -10.27 1.73
CA PHE A 77 -8.26 -10.15 0.46
C PHE A 77 -8.33 -11.44 -0.39
N THR A 78 -8.42 -12.60 0.25
CA THR A 78 -8.42 -13.91 -0.42
C THR A 78 -9.57 -14.10 -1.40
N LYS A 79 -10.66 -13.34 -1.26
CA LYS A 79 -11.80 -13.36 -2.20
C LYS A 79 -11.47 -12.82 -3.59
N HIS A 80 -10.32 -12.15 -3.74
CA HIS A 80 -9.91 -11.55 -5.01
C HIS A 80 -9.18 -12.54 -5.92
N TRP A 81 -8.66 -13.64 -5.39
CA TRP A 81 -8.02 -14.70 -6.18
C TRP A 81 -8.99 -15.34 -7.16
N ASN A 82 -8.50 -15.65 -8.36
CA ASN A 82 -9.22 -16.54 -9.25
C ASN A 82 -9.33 -17.95 -8.65
N SER A 83 -10.29 -18.73 -9.14
CA SER A 83 -10.43 -20.12 -8.72
C SER A 83 -9.17 -20.90 -9.07
N GLY A 84 -8.52 -21.47 -8.05
CA GLY A 84 -7.26 -22.21 -8.21
C GLY A 84 -6.02 -21.41 -7.81
N GLU A 85 -6.15 -20.10 -7.59
CA GLU A 85 -5.03 -19.23 -7.22
C GLU A 85 -4.97 -18.92 -5.71
N PRO A 86 -3.79 -18.59 -5.17
CA PRO A 86 -2.48 -18.67 -5.84
C PRO A 86 -2.00 -20.12 -5.98
N ASN A 87 -1.35 -20.46 -7.11
CA ASN A 87 -0.96 -21.83 -7.44
C ASN A 87 0.57 -22.07 -7.45
N ASN A 88 1.35 -21.00 -7.46
CA ASN A 88 2.80 -20.98 -7.49
C ASN A 88 3.42 -21.87 -8.59
N ILE A 89 2.86 -21.87 -9.81
CA ILE A 89 3.35 -22.70 -10.91
C ILE A 89 4.70 -22.17 -11.44
N GLY A 90 5.76 -22.80 -10.97
CA GLY A 90 7.12 -22.46 -11.40
C GLY A 90 7.66 -21.17 -10.77
N GLU A 91 7.40 -20.98 -9.47
CA GLU A 91 7.91 -19.87 -8.65
C GLU A 91 7.31 -18.51 -9.08
N GLU A 92 6.07 -18.29 -8.67
CA GLU A 92 5.25 -17.13 -9.01
C GLU A 92 5.04 -16.23 -7.78
N ASP A 93 5.94 -15.27 -7.56
CA ASP A 93 5.90 -14.45 -6.34
C ASP A 93 5.16 -13.09 -6.48
N CYS A 94 4.66 -12.75 -7.68
CA CYS A 94 4.09 -11.42 -7.98
C CYS A 94 2.62 -11.47 -8.36
N VAL A 95 1.80 -10.55 -7.87
CA VAL A 95 0.35 -10.56 -8.14
C VAL A 95 -0.04 -9.70 -9.33
N GLU A 96 -0.82 -10.29 -10.22
CA GLU A 96 -1.44 -9.62 -11.36
C GLU A 96 -2.97 -9.61 -11.28
N LEU A 97 -3.57 -8.60 -11.91
CA LEU A 97 -5.00 -8.58 -12.24
C LEU A 97 -5.19 -9.33 -13.56
N PHE A 98 -5.79 -10.52 -13.48
CA PHE A 98 -6.01 -11.42 -14.61
C PHE A 98 -7.48 -11.80 -14.75
N SER A 99 -8.08 -11.48 -15.90
CA SER A 99 -9.48 -11.76 -16.20
C SER A 99 -10.47 -11.11 -15.19
N LYS A 100 -10.99 -11.88 -14.23
CA LYS A 100 -11.98 -11.45 -13.24
C LYS A 100 -11.43 -11.37 -11.81
N GLY A 101 -10.18 -11.77 -11.59
CA GLY A 101 -9.57 -11.81 -10.27
C GLY A 101 -8.05 -11.70 -10.34
N TRP A 102 -7.41 -12.14 -9.27
CA TRP A 102 -5.97 -12.12 -9.09
C TRP A 102 -5.36 -13.45 -9.50
N ASN A 103 -4.12 -13.38 -9.97
CA ASN A 103 -3.26 -14.52 -10.26
C ASN A 103 -1.87 -14.19 -9.71
N ASP A 104 -1.18 -15.16 -9.16
CA ASP A 104 0.26 -15.07 -8.93
C ASP A 104 0.97 -15.40 -10.25
N SER A 105 2.02 -14.66 -10.57
CA SER A 105 2.79 -14.90 -11.79
C SER A 105 4.28 -14.60 -11.58
N GLN A 106 5.12 -15.25 -12.38
CA GLN A 106 6.57 -14.99 -12.37
C GLN A 106 6.86 -13.50 -12.59
N CYS A 107 7.55 -12.90 -11.63
CA CYS A 107 7.80 -11.46 -11.56
C CYS A 107 8.54 -10.89 -12.78
N ASN A 108 9.28 -11.72 -13.51
CA ASN A 108 10.08 -11.32 -14.67
C ASN A 108 9.24 -11.10 -15.96
N HIS A 109 7.94 -11.45 -15.94
CA HIS A 109 7.08 -11.28 -17.10
C HIS A 109 6.80 -9.80 -17.40
N ALA A 110 6.91 -9.42 -18.68
CA ALA A 110 6.57 -8.09 -19.16
C ALA A 110 5.04 -7.92 -19.24
N LYS A 111 4.46 -7.12 -18.34
CA LYS A 111 3.03 -6.82 -18.27
C LYS A 111 2.80 -5.32 -18.01
N PHE A 112 1.56 -4.87 -18.08
CA PHE A 112 1.22 -3.52 -17.62
C PHE A 112 1.35 -3.43 -16.10
N TRP A 113 1.33 -2.22 -15.54
CA TRP A 113 1.37 -2.03 -14.10
C TRP A 113 0.52 -0.83 -13.70
N ILE A 114 0.09 -0.81 -12.44
CA ILE A 114 -0.73 0.26 -11.88
C ILE A 114 0.03 0.94 -10.75
N CYS A 115 0.18 2.26 -10.84
CA CYS A 115 0.81 3.07 -9.79
C CYS A 115 -0.26 3.68 -8.86
N LYS A 116 0.06 3.73 -7.56
CA LYS A 116 -0.70 4.47 -6.55
C LYS A 116 0.11 5.70 -6.14
N MET A 117 -0.50 6.87 -6.16
CA MET A 117 0.10 8.13 -5.73
C MET A 117 -0.93 8.95 -4.97
N SER A 118 -0.48 9.74 -3.99
CA SER A 118 -1.39 10.64 -3.28
C SER A 118 -1.81 11.79 -4.21
N ALA A 119 -3.10 12.13 -4.23
CA ALA A 119 -3.55 13.29 -5.02
C ALA A 119 -2.92 14.61 -4.52
N ALA A 120 -2.49 14.65 -3.26
CA ALA A 120 -1.80 15.79 -2.65
C ALA A 120 -0.35 15.97 -3.11
N SER A 121 0.27 14.96 -3.75
CA SER A 121 1.64 15.04 -4.25
C SER A 121 1.75 15.55 -5.68
N CYS A 122 0.68 16.13 -6.26
CA CYS A 122 0.86 17.01 -7.41
C CYS A 122 1.76 18.17 -6.97
N PRO A 123 2.99 18.31 -7.51
CA PRO A 123 3.80 19.47 -7.22
C PRO A 123 3.07 20.65 -7.85
N SER A 124 2.43 21.48 -7.05
CA SER A 124 1.96 22.77 -7.51
C SER A 124 3.19 23.60 -7.88
N GLU A 125 3.59 23.61 -9.15
CA GLU A 125 4.46 24.61 -9.80
C GLU A 125 5.58 25.22 -8.91
N GLN A 126 6.27 24.39 -8.12
CA GLN A 126 7.36 24.84 -7.24
C GLN A 126 8.54 23.91 -7.42
N GLY A 127 9.13 23.99 -8.62
CA GLY A 127 10.26 23.17 -9.00
C GLY A 127 10.55 23.23 -10.49
N ARG A 128 10.55 24.42 -11.09
CA ARG A 128 11.23 24.64 -12.36
C ARG A 128 12.71 24.39 -12.09
N VAL A 129 13.18 23.16 -12.32
CA VAL A 129 14.61 22.84 -12.36
C VAL A 129 15.22 23.78 -13.40
N PRO A 130 16.20 24.65 -13.05
CA PRO A 130 16.95 25.35 -14.07
C PRO A 130 17.63 24.27 -14.91
N ALA A 131 17.40 24.28 -16.21
CA ALA A 131 18.13 23.43 -17.14
C ALA A 131 19.63 23.62 -16.86
N SER A 132 20.28 22.64 -16.22
CA SER A 132 21.71 22.71 -16.02
C SER A 132 22.37 22.46 -17.37
N THR A 133 22.70 23.55 -18.02
CA THR A 133 23.67 23.60 -19.10
C THR A 133 25.01 23.09 -18.55
N ALA A 134 25.42 21.91 -19.00
CA ALA A 134 26.83 21.53 -19.09
C ALA A 134 26.96 20.34 -20.04
N ALA A 135 27.22 20.62 -21.31
CA ALA A 135 27.80 19.62 -22.20
C ALA A 135 29.21 19.27 -21.69
N PRO A 136 29.63 17.99 -21.69
CA PRO A 136 31.00 17.65 -21.35
C PRO A 136 31.91 18.12 -22.49
N THR A 137 32.82 19.04 -22.18
CA THR A 137 33.96 19.35 -23.06
C THR A 137 34.91 18.16 -23.03
N LEU A 138 34.98 17.43 -24.13
CA LEU A 138 35.99 16.39 -24.35
C LEU A 138 37.36 17.08 -24.44
N SER A 139 38.20 16.92 -23.41
CA SER A 139 39.61 17.29 -23.51
C SER A 139 40.35 16.15 -24.17
N ALA A 140 40.92 16.43 -25.35
CA ALA A 140 41.81 15.53 -26.05
C ALA A 140 43.15 15.43 -25.30
N GLN A 141 43.62 14.20 -25.11
CA GLN A 141 45.03 13.82 -25.02
C GLN A 141 45.16 12.36 -25.44
#